data_AF-V9IKZ4-F1
#
_entry.id   AF-V9IKZ4-F1
#
_cell.length_a   1.000
_cell.length_b   1.000
_cell.length_c   1.000
_cell.angle_alpha   90.00
_cell.angle_beta   90.00
_cell.angle_gamma   90.00
#
_symmetry.space_group_name_H-M   'P 1'
#
loop_
_entity.id
_entity.type
_entity.pdbx_description
1 polymer ?
#
loop_
_entity_poly.entity_id
_entity_poly.type
_entity_poly.pdbx_seq_one_letter_code
_entity_poly.pdbx_strand_id
1 'polypeptide(L)'
;MSNISRKRKTPSKLKTMGNHDDFLNRISKSLYYAKLPVTDCLSLPVTELAAELFTEVKSGYTLERLDVEEASRISRNACVSPCSLVLALLYLERLKRLQSRISSTSGTF
;
A
#
# COMPACT_ATOMS: atom_id res chain seq x y z
N MET A 1 -16.62 -59.75 -36.77
CA MET A 1 -15.42 -58.90 -36.63
C MET A 1 -15.68 -57.58 -37.36
N SER A 2 -15.94 -56.50 -36.63
CA SER A 2 -16.21 -55.17 -37.21
C SER A 2 -15.27 -54.15 -36.56
N ASN A 3 -14.37 -53.61 -37.39
CA ASN A 3 -13.26 -52.75 -36.96
C ASN A 3 -13.74 -51.34 -36.60
N ILE A 4 -13.54 -50.95 -35.34
CA ILE A 4 -13.80 -49.59 -34.86
C ILE A 4 -12.64 -48.69 -35.30
N SER A 5 -12.91 -47.85 -36.30
CA SER A 5 -11.99 -46.81 -36.76
C SER A 5 -11.79 -45.74 -35.67
N ARG A 6 -10.62 -45.76 -35.02
CA ARG A 6 -10.20 -44.72 -34.08
C ARG A 6 -9.82 -43.46 -34.85
N LYS A 7 -10.79 -42.55 -35.02
CA LYS A 7 -10.56 -41.21 -35.58
C LYS A 7 -9.66 -40.42 -34.61
N ARG A 8 -8.36 -40.30 -34.91
CA ARG A 8 -7.44 -39.43 -34.16
C ARG A 8 -7.94 -37.99 -34.24
N LYS A 9 -8.30 -37.41 -33.09
CA LYS A 9 -8.50 -35.96 -32.97
C LYS A 9 -7.15 -35.29 -33.23
N THR A 10 -7.05 -34.56 -34.34
CA THR A 10 -5.93 -33.66 -34.60
C THR A 10 -5.87 -32.61 -33.49
N PRO A 11 -4.69 -32.30 -32.92
CA PRO A 11 -4.59 -31.26 -31.91
C PRO A 11 -5.14 -29.97 -32.52
N SER A 12 -6.15 -29.39 -31.89
CA SER A 12 -6.65 -28.07 -32.26
C SER A 12 -5.47 -27.13 -32.25
N LYS A 13 -5.10 -26.59 -33.42
CA LYS A 13 -4.12 -25.50 -33.51
C LYS A 13 -4.57 -24.43 -32.53
N LEU A 14 -3.88 -24.30 -31.40
CA LEU A 14 -3.97 -23.11 -30.57
C LEU A 14 -3.66 -21.97 -31.53
N LYS A 15 -4.67 -21.13 -31.81
CA LYS A 15 -4.48 -19.91 -32.58
C LYS A 15 -3.23 -19.27 -32.01
N THR A 16 -2.21 -19.02 -32.84
CA THR A 16 -1.04 -18.24 -32.44
C THR A 16 -1.59 -17.04 -31.70
N MET A 17 -1.48 -17.05 -30.37
CA MET A 17 -1.91 -15.93 -29.57
C MET A 17 -1.09 -14.77 -30.13
N GLY A 18 -1.76 -13.68 -30.52
CA GLY A 18 -1.03 -12.46 -30.90
C GLY A 18 0.01 -12.13 -29.83
N ASN A 19 0.99 -11.29 -30.16
CA ASN A 19 2.11 -10.88 -29.31
C ASN A 19 2.08 -11.45 -27.87
N HIS A 20 2.90 -12.47 -27.63
CA HIS A 20 2.93 -13.24 -26.38
C HIS A 20 2.93 -12.36 -25.12
N ASP A 21 3.59 -11.20 -25.19
CA ASP A 21 3.67 -10.24 -24.09
C ASP A 21 2.31 -9.60 -23.77
N ASP A 22 1.49 -9.32 -24.77
CA ASP A 22 0.14 -8.77 -24.58
C ASP A 22 -0.80 -9.82 -23.96
N PHE A 23 -0.65 -11.09 -24.36
CA PHE A 23 -1.38 -12.20 -23.78
C PHE A 23 -1.02 -12.38 -22.30
N LEU A 24 0.28 -12.41 -21.96
CA LEU A 24 0.73 -12.50 -20.58
C LEU A 24 0.34 -11.28 -19.74
N ASN A 25 0.42 -10.07 -20.30
CA ASN A 25 -0.02 -8.84 -19.63
C ASN A 25 -1.52 -8.91 -19.32
N ARG A 26 -2.33 -9.40 -20.26
CA ARG A 26 -3.78 -9.59 -20.03
C ARG A 26 -4.06 -10.60 -18.94
N ILE A 27 -3.34 -11.72 -18.91
CA ILE A 27 -3.47 -12.74 -17.85
C ILE A 27 -3.06 -12.17 -16.50
N SER A 28 -1.90 -11.51 -16.43
CA SER A 28 -1.37 -10.87 -15.21
C SER A 28 -2.39 -9.87 -14.64
N LYS A 29 -2.97 -9.00 -15.47
CA LYS A 29 -4.03 -8.07 -15.07
C LYS A 29 -5.29 -8.80 -14.61
N SER A 30 -5.76 -9.80 -15.36
CA SER A 30 -6.97 -10.55 -15.03
C SER A 30 -6.85 -11.35 -13.73
N LEU A 31 -5.63 -11.75 -13.36
CA LEU A 31 -5.33 -12.51 -12.15
C LEU A 31 -4.75 -11.64 -11.03
N TYR A 32 -4.71 -10.31 -11.19
CA TYR A 32 -4.13 -9.37 -10.22
C TYR A 32 -2.64 -9.58 -9.90
N TYR A 33 -1.89 -10.28 -10.75
CA TYR A 33 -0.44 -10.43 -10.66
C TYR A 33 0.31 -9.31 -11.38
N ALA A 34 -0.21 -8.09 -11.36
CA ALA A 34 0.47 -6.95 -11.97
C ALA A 34 1.86 -6.77 -11.32
N LYS A 35 2.81 -6.16 -12.06
CA LYS A 35 4.11 -5.81 -11.49
C LYS A 35 3.90 -4.97 -10.25
N LEU A 36 4.38 -5.47 -9.11
CA LEU A 36 4.46 -4.68 -7.90
C LEU A 36 5.37 -3.47 -8.16
N PRO A 37 5.09 -2.32 -7.52
CA PRO A 37 5.99 -1.18 -7.59
C PRO A 37 7.39 -1.60 -7.13
N VAL A 38 8.41 -1.07 -7.80
CA VAL A 38 9.82 -1.34 -7.46
C VAL A 38 10.20 -0.75 -6.10
N THR A 39 9.38 0.17 -5.59
CA THR A 39 9.61 0.89 -4.35
C THR A 39 8.84 0.27 -3.19
N ASP A 40 9.56 -0.24 -2.19
CA ASP A 40 9.01 -0.74 -0.91
C ASP A 40 8.51 0.37 0.03
N CYS A 41 8.35 1.60 -0.47
CA CYS A 41 7.82 2.73 0.29
C CYS A 41 6.38 3.04 -0.09
N LEU A 42 5.67 3.65 0.85
CA LEU A 42 4.33 4.17 0.65
C LEU A 42 4.35 5.26 -0.43
N SER A 43 3.17 5.57 -0.98
CA SER A 43 3.06 6.62 -1.99
C SER A 43 3.42 7.99 -1.37
N LEU A 44 4.07 8.85 -2.16
CA LEU A 44 4.48 10.18 -1.73
C LEU A 44 3.36 10.97 -1.02
N PRO A 45 2.12 11.05 -1.53
CA PRO A 45 1.05 11.79 -0.86
C PRO A 45 0.69 11.22 0.53
N VAL A 46 0.83 9.91 0.71
CA VAL A 46 0.57 9.25 1.99
C VAL A 46 1.68 9.56 2.99
N THR A 47 2.92 9.61 2.53
CA THR A 47 4.08 9.96 3.36
C THR A 47 4.07 11.43 3.76
N GLU A 48 3.74 12.34 2.85
CA GLU A 48 3.58 13.78 3.13
C GLU A 48 2.50 14.02 4.19
N LEU A 49 1.32 13.44 3.99
CA LEU A 49 0.22 13.54 4.95
C LEU A 49 0.62 12.99 6.33
N ALA A 50 1.32 11.86 6.38
CA ALA A 50 1.78 11.27 7.63
C ALA A 50 2.80 12.17 8.36
N ALA A 51 3.72 12.78 7.62
CA ALA A 51 4.71 13.70 8.15
C ALA A 51 4.08 14.98 8.73
N GLU A 52 3.09 15.54 8.04
CA GLU A 52 2.31 16.70 8.50
C GLU A 52 1.54 16.39 9.78
N LEU A 53 0.71 15.34 9.77
CA LEU A 53 -0.11 14.96 10.93
C LEU A 53 0.74 14.65 12.16
N PHE A 54 1.88 13.99 11.98
CA PHE A 54 2.80 13.70 13.07
C PHE A 54 3.42 14.97 13.64
N THR A 55 3.84 15.89 12.78
CA THR A 55 4.44 17.17 13.18
C THR A 55 3.43 18.05 13.92
N GLU A 56 2.17 18.09 13.47
CA GLU A 56 1.11 18.86 14.14
C GLU A 56 0.88 18.42 15.59
N VAL A 57 0.75 17.12 15.84
CA VAL A 57 0.54 16.58 17.20
C VAL A 57 1.73 16.90 18.10
N LYS A 58 2.93 17.01 17.52
CA LYS A 58 4.17 17.29 18.26
C LYS A 58 4.48 18.77 18.47
N SER A 59 3.71 19.71 17.90
CA SER A 59 3.99 21.16 17.96
C SER A 59 4.09 21.78 19.37
N GLY A 60 3.73 21.05 20.43
CA GLY A 60 3.94 21.45 21.83
C GLY A 60 5.25 20.96 22.47
N TYR A 61 6.07 20.18 21.76
CA TYR A 61 7.33 19.61 22.24
C TYR A 61 8.50 20.14 21.39
N THR A 62 9.68 20.33 21.97
CA THR A 62 10.90 20.89 21.34
C THR A 62 11.52 20.02 20.22
N LEU A 63 10.78 19.07 19.66
CA LEU A 63 11.26 18.15 18.63
C LEU A 63 11.11 18.74 17.22
N GLU A 64 12.09 18.44 16.38
CA GLU A 64 12.16 18.83 14.97
C GLU A 64 10.98 18.25 14.16
N ARG A 65 10.56 18.96 13.11
CA ARG A 65 9.49 18.51 12.20
C ARG A 65 9.90 17.19 11.55
N LEU A 66 8.96 16.26 11.38
CA LEU A 66 9.26 15.02 10.66
C LEU A 66 9.36 15.32 9.17
N ASP A 67 10.53 15.09 8.59
CA ASP A 67 10.75 15.23 7.16
C ASP A 67 10.14 14.07 6.36
N VAL A 68 9.77 14.33 5.10
CA VAL A 68 9.13 13.35 4.20
C VAL A 68 10.09 12.23 3.84
N GLU A 69 11.38 12.53 3.62
CA GLU A 69 12.39 11.51 3.32
C GLU A 69 12.59 10.59 4.53
N GLU A 70 12.61 11.18 5.72
CA GLU A 70 12.73 10.42 6.97
C GLU A 70 11.49 9.56 7.24
N ALA A 71 10.29 10.09 7.04
CA ALA A 71 9.05 9.33 7.15
C ALA A 71 9.03 8.16 6.15
N SER A 72 9.49 8.37 4.91
CA SER A 72 9.63 7.32 3.89
C SER A 72 10.60 6.24 4.35
N ARG A 73 11.78 6.64 4.85
CA ARG A 73 12.82 5.72 5.36
C ARG A 73 12.32 4.88 6.53
N ILE A 74 11.67 5.50 7.51
CA ILE A 74 11.08 4.81 8.66
C ILE A 74 10.02 3.81 8.19
N SER A 75 9.11 4.22 7.29
CA SER A 75 8.03 3.35 6.80
C SER A 75 8.57 2.11 6.09
N ARG A 76 9.64 2.27 5.30
CA ARG A 76 10.32 1.18 4.61
C ARG A 76 11.03 0.25 5.60
N ASN A 77 11.83 0.81 6.50
CA ASN A 77 12.65 0.04 7.44
C ASN A 77 11.80 -0.77 8.44
N ALA A 78 10.64 -0.25 8.82
CA ALA A 78 9.72 -0.93 9.72
C ALA A 78 8.70 -1.82 8.97
N CYS A 79 8.83 -1.99 7.65
CA CYS A 79 7.92 -2.77 6.81
C CYS A 79 6.45 -2.40 7.04
N VAL A 80 6.17 -1.09 7.14
CA VAL A 80 4.86 -0.58 7.54
C VAL A 80 3.85 -0.84 6.43
N SER A 81 2.82 -1.63 6.72
CA SER A 81 1.69 -1.78 5.81
C SER A 81 0.86 -0.48 5.77
N PRO A 82 0.21 -0.16 4.63
CA PRO A 82 -0.71 0.97 4.55
C PRO A 82 -1.80 0.93 5.64
N CYS A 83 -2.30 -0.26 5.98
CA CYS A 83 -3.32 -0.45 7.01
C CYS A 83 -2.80 -0.08 8.41
N SER A 84 -1.61 -0.56 8.79
CA SER A 84 -0.97 -0.20 10.05
C SER A 84 -0.67 1.30 10.16
N LEU A 85 -0.30 1.95 9.06
CA LEU A 85 -0.10 3.40 9.05
C LEU A 85 -1.42 4.14 9.34
N VAL A 86 -2.51 3.77 8.65
CA VAL A 86 -3.83 4.40 8.87
C VAL A 86 -4.26 4.26 10.32
N LEU A 87 -4.07 3.08 10.92
CA LEU A 87 -4.35 2.86 12.34
C LEU A 87 -3.51 3.79 13.23
N ALA A 88 -2.20 3.91 12.96
CA ALA A 88 -1.32 4.79 13.71
C ALA A 88 -1.75 6.28 13.62
N LEU A 89 -2.14 6.74 12.44
CA LEU A 89 -2.64 8.11 12.24
C LEU A 89 -3.95 8.36 13.00
N LEU A 90 -4.88 7.39 13.02
CA LEU A 90 -6.09 7.46 13.85
C LEU A 90 -5.77 7.54 15.34
N TYR A 91 -4.76 6.79 15.81
CA TYR A 91 -4.30 6.86 17.19
C TYR A 91 -3.67 8.21 17.53
N LEU A 92 -2.85 8.77 16.64
CA LEU A 92 -2.30 10.12 16.77
C LEU A 92 -3.39 11.17 16.94
N GLU A 93 -4.45 11.10 16.13
CA GLU A 93 -5.58 12.03 16.21
C GLU A 93 -6.36 11.87 17.53
N ARG A 94 -6.53 10.62 18.01
CA ARG A 94 -7.12 10.36 19.34
C ARG A 94 -6.26 10.93 20.46
N LEU A 95 -4.94 10.77 20.39
CA LEU A 95 -4.00 11.33 21.36
C LEU A 95 -4.07 12.86 21.38
N LYS A 96 -4.13 13.51 20.21
CA LYS A 96 -4.32 14.97 20.09
C LYS A 96 -5.56 15.46 20.85
N ARG A 97 -6.70 14.78 20.66
CA ARG A 97 -7.97 15.09 21.36
C ARG A 97 -7.89 14.89 22.88
N LEU A 98 -7.18 13.85 23.33
CA LEU A 98 -7.00 13.61 24.76
C LEU A 98 -6.09 14.68 25.39
N GLN A 99 -5.01 15.07 24.71
CA GLN A 99 -4.11 16.11 25.18
C GLN A 99 -4.80 17.48 25.25
N SER A 100 -5.58 17.86 24.24
CA SER A 100 -6.36 19.11 24.28
C SER A 100 -7.36 19.13 25.44
N ARG A 101 -7.98 17.98 25.75
CA ARG A 101 -8.90 17.84 26.89
C ARG A 101 -8.18 18.01 28.22
N ILE A 102 -6.99 17.42 28.37
CA ILE A 102 -6.17 17.58 29.58
C ILE A 102 -5.78 19.05 29.76
N SER A 103 -5.26 19.72 28.72
CA SER A 103 -4.91 21.15 28.79
C SER A 103 -6.10 22.05 29.15
N SER A 104 -7.33 21.72 28.73
CA SER A 104 -8.52 22.49 29.10
C SER A 104 -8.92 22.31 30.58
N THR A 105 -8.62 21.17 31.19
CA THR A 105 -8.93 20.90 32.61
C THR A 105 -7.88 21.45 33.57
N SER A 106 -6.66 21.73 33.10
CA SER A 106 -5.58 22.30 33.91
C SER A 106 -5.66 23.82 34.08
N GLY A 107 -6.52 24.51 33.32
CA GLY A 107 -6.69 25.97 33.35
C GLY A 107 -7.79 26.48 34.29
N THR A 108 -8.40 25.62 35.10
CA THR A 108 -9.52 25.97 36.01
C THR A 108 -9.17 25.85 37.50
N PHE A 109 -7.89 25.95 37.86
CA PHE A 109 -7.43 26.05 39.24
C PHE A 109 -6.41 27.18 39.39
#